data_AF-I4VQM6-F1
#
_entry.id   AF-I4VQM6-F1
#
_cell.length_a   1.000
_cell.length_b   1.000
_cell.length_c   1.000
_cell.angle_alpha   90.00
_cell.angle_beta   90.00
_cell.angle_gamma   90.00
#
_symmetry.space_group_name_H-M   'P 1'
#
loop_
_entity.id
_entity.type
_entity.pdbx_description
1 polymer ?
#
loop_
_entity_poly.entity_id
_entity_poly.type
_entity_poly.pdbx_seq_one_letter_code
_entity_poly.pdbx_strand_id
1 'polypeptide(L)' 'MAVLPSSHAFAHTRLTDNIVQFRTERYRDNPLLVQGPGAGPEVTAAGVFADMLRIAESLAVHA' A
#
# COMPACT_ATOMS: atom_id res chain seq x y z
N MET A 1 9.28 -6.05 -20.86
CA MET A 1 7.99 -6.31 -20.20
C MET A 1 8.06 -7.70 -19.61
N ALA A 2 7.86 -7.87 -18.30
CA ALA A 2 7.89 -9.19 -17.67
C ALA A 2 6.51 -9.84 -17.75
N VAL A 3 6.44 -11.08 -18.21
CA VAL A 3 5.22 -11.89 -18.19
C VAL A 3 5.19 -12.64 -16.86
N LEU A 4 4.09 -12.49 -16.12
CA LEU A 4 3.92 -13.13 -14.82
C LEU A 4 3.09 -14.41 -14.97
N PRO A 5 3.41 -15.49 -14.23
CA PRO A 5 2.55 -16.67 -14.15
C PRO A 5 1.14 -16.29 -13.72
N SER A 6 0.13 -17.05 -14.15
CA SER A 6 -1.26 -16.81 -13.74
C SER A 6 -1.46 -16.90 -12.23
N SER A 7 -0.67 -17.72 -11.54
CA SER A 7 -0.69 -17.84 -10.07
C SER A 7 0.00 -16.69 -9.34
N HIS A 8 0.65 -15.77 -10.06
CA HIS A 8 1.37 -14.66 -9.43
C HIS A 8 0.37 -13.65 -8.87
N ALA A 9 0.65 -13.13 -7.67
CA ALA A 9 -0.22 -12.19 -6.97
C ALA A 9 -0.67 -10.98 -7.82
N PHE A 10 0.20 -10.50 -8.70
CA PHE A 10 -0.07 -9.32 -9.55
C PHE A 10 -0.87 -9.66 -10.81
N ALA A 11 -1.08 -10.94 -11.13
CA ALA A 11 -1.86 -11.37 -12.28
C ALA A 11 -3.39 -11.25 -12.05
N HIS A 12 -3.80 -10.84 -10.84
CA HIS A 12 -5.20 -10.76 -10.42
C HIS A 12 -5.59 -9.38 -9.84
N THR A 13 -4.88 -8.32 -10.24
CA THR A 13 -5.25 -6.93 -9.92
C THR A 13 -6.65 -6.60 -10.45
N ARG A 14 -7.43 -5.84 -9.68
CA ARG A 14 -8.75 -5.34 -10.10
C ARG A 14 -8.66 -3.85 -10.41
N LEU A 15 -9.22 -3.42 -11.56
CA LEU A 15 -9.35 -2.01 -11.93
C LEU A 15 -8.05 -1.20 -11.77
N THR A 16 -8.05 -0.19 -10.90
CA THR A 16 -6.97 0.75 -10.59
C THR A 16 -6.25 0.41 -9.29
N ASP A 17 -6.34 -0.85 -8.84
CA ASP A 17 -5.64 -1.28 -7.64
C ASP A 17 -4.13 -1.18 -7.82
N ASN A 18 -3.47 -0.56 -6.84
CA ASN A 18 -2.04 -0.71 -6.66
C ASN A 18 -1.78 -1.93 -5.77
N ILE A 19 -0.69 -2.64 -6.03
CA ILE A 19 -0.21 -3.74 -5.19
C ILE A 19 1.25 -3.52 -4.83
N VAL A 20 1.56 -3.71 -3.55
CA VAL A 20 2.94 -3.78 -3.05
C VAL A 20 3.12 -5.12 -2.32
N GLN A 21 4.16 -5.86 -2.69
CA GLN A 21 4.54 -7.10 -2.01
C GLN A 21 5.82 -6.88 -1.21
N PHE A 22 5.74 -7.07 0.11
CA PHE A 22 6.88 -7.02 1.00
C PHE A 22 7.41 -8.42 1.26
N ARG A 23 8.67 -8.64 0.87
CA ARG A 23 9.45 -9.82 1.27
C ARG A 23 10.50 -9.37 2.27
N THR A 24 10.48 -9.98 3.43
CA THR A 24 11.44 -9.73 4.51
C THR A 24 11.89 -11.07 5.07
N GLU A 25 12.90 -11.08 5.93
CA GLU A 25 13.34 -12.30 6.61
C GLU A 25 12.19 -12.99 7.37
N ARG A 26 11.33 -12.20 8.02
CA ARG A 26 10.17 -12.70 8.80
C ARG A 26 9.00 -13.12 7.91
N TYR A 27 8.87 -12.53 6.73
CA TYR A 27 7.81 -12.81 5.74
C TYR A 27 8.39 -13.44 4.47
N ARG A 28 9.35 -14.37 4.61
CA ARG A 28 10.03 -14.98 3.47
C ARG A 28 9.17 -16.02 2.74
N ASP A 29 8.45 -16.83 3.52
CA ASP A 29 7.66 -17.97 3.03
C ASP A 29 6.24 -17.54 2.63
N ASN A 30 5.67 -16.57 3.34
CA ASN A 30 4.39 -15.94 3.02
C ASN A 30 4.54 -14.41 2.98
N PRO A 31 4.83 -13.82 1.81
CA PRO A 31 5.02 -12.38 1.67
C PRO A 31 3.77 -11.58 2.09
N LEU A 32 3.98 -10.40 2.66
CA LEU A 32 2.88 -9.48 2.96
C LEU A 32 2.47 -8.74 1.68
N LEU A 33 1.20 -8.84 1.30
CA LEU A 33 0.64 -8.11 0.17
C LEU A 33 -0.25 -6.99 0.69
N VAL A 34 -0.01 -5.78 0.21
CA VAL A 34 -0.90 -4.63 0.39
C VAL A 34 -1.52 -4.31 -0.96
N GLN A 35 -2.84 -4.42 -1.05
CA GLN A 35 -3.62 -4.17 -2.27
C GLN A 35 -4.82 -3.28 -1.94
N GLY A 36 -5.11 -2.35 -2.84
CA GLY A 36 -6.32 -1.53 -2.81
C GLY A 36 -6.25 -0.41 -3.84
N PRO A 37 -7.25 0.48 -3.88
CA PRO A 37 -7.32 1.55 -4.87
C PRO A 37 -6.06 2.41 -4.84
N GLY A 38 -5.36 2.47 -5.97
CA GLY A 38 -4.11 3.21 -6.11
C GLY A 38 -4.26 4.69 -6.45
N ALA A 39 -5.46 5.07 -6.91
CA ALA A 39 -5.80 6.41 -7.34
C ALA A 39 -7.31 6.63 -7.22
N GLY A 40 -7.69 7.88 -6.99
CA GLY A 40 -9.07 8.34 -6.85
C GLY A 40 -9.13 9.53 -5.90
N PRO A 41 -10.01 10.52 -6.13
CA PRO A 41 -10.05 11.73 -5.31
C PRO A 41 -10.16 11.45 -3.81
N GLU A 42 -11.04 10.53 -3.42
CA GLU A 42 -11.34 10.20 -2.02
C GLU A 42 -10.19 9.44 -1.35
N VAL A 43 -9.60 8.45 -2.05
CA VAL A 43 -8.51 7.64 -1.49
C VAL A 43 -7.20 8.44 -1.41
N THR A 44 -6.96 9.33 -2.35
CA THR A 44 -5.82 10.25 -2.30
C THR A 44 -5.99 11.27 -1.18
N ALA A 45 -7.18 11.86 -1.03
CA ALA A 45 -7.47 12.81 0.07
C ALA A 45 -7.33 12.15 1.44
N ALA A 46 -7.80 10.90 1.60
CA ALA A 46 -7.65 10.14 2.84
C ALA A 46 -6.17 9.92 3.20
N GLY A 47 -5.31 9.64 2.21
CA GLY A 47 -3.87 9.51 2.40
C GLY A 47 -3.23 10.81 2.94
N VAL A 48 -3.54 11.94 2.29
CA VAL A 48 -3.05 13.26 2.75
C VAL A 48 -3.56 13.59 4.16
N PHE A 49 -4.83 13.32 4.44
CA PHE A 49 -5.42 13.57 5.75
C PHE A 49 -4.74 12.75 6.85
N ALA A 50 -4.44 11.47 6.60
CA ALA A 50 -3.71 10.63 7.55
C ALA A 50 -2.31 11.19 7.87
N ASP A 51 -1.61 11.77 6.88
CA ASP A 51 -0.32 12.42 7.11
C ASP A 51 -0.46 13.70 7.94
N MET A 52 -1.52 14.49 7.72
CA MET A 52 -1.81 15.65 8.58
C MET A 52 -2.00 15.25 10.05
N LEU A 53 -2.71 14.14 10.32
CA LEU A 53 -2.89 13.62 11.67
C LEU A 53 -1.55 13.22 12.31
N ARG A 54 -0.70 12.49 11.57
CA ARG A 54 0.63 12.11 12.06
C ARG A 54 1.50 13.31 12.38
N ILE A 55 1.45 14.36 11.56
CA ILE A 55 2.19 15.60 11.81
C ILE A 55 1.67 16.27 13.10
N ALA A 56 0.35 16.39 13.26
CA ALA A 56 -0.25 16.99 14.45
C ALA A 56 0.13 16.22 15.73
N GLU A 57 0.07 14.88 15.71
CA GLU A 57 0.54 14.03 16.80
C GLU A 57 2.03 14.25 17.09
N SER A 58 2.86 14.30 16.04
CA SER A 58 4.29 14.51 16.21
C SER A 58 4.59 15.85 16.87
N LEU A 59 3.88 16.92 16.52
CA LEU A 59 4.06 18.25 17.13
C LEU A 59 3.58 18.28 18.58
N ALA A 60 2.47 17.60 18.90
CA ALA A 60 1.94 17.52 20.27
C ALA A 60 2.90 16.80 21.23
N VAL A 61 3.68 15.82 20.74
CA VAL A 61 4.70 15.13 21.56
C VAL A 61 5.90 16.03 21.90
N HIS A 62 6.14 17.09 21.13
CA HIS A 62 7.26 18.01 21.32
C HIS A 62 6.86 19.36 21.94
N ALA A 63 5.60 19.54 22.36
CA ALA A 63 5.08 20.73 23.03
C ALA A 63 5.03 20.53 24.55
#